data_AF-A0A448X2U0-F1
#
_entry.id   AF-A0A448X2U0-F1
#
_cell.length_a   1.000
_cell.length_b   1.000
_cell.length_c   1.000
_cell.angle_alpha   90.00
_cell.angle_beta   90.00
_cell.angle_gamma   90.00
#
_symmetry.space_group_name_H-M   'P 1'
#
loop_
_entity.id
_entity.type
_entity.pdbx_description
1 polymer ?
#
loop_
_entity_poly.entity_id
_entity_poly.type
_entity_poly.pdbx_seq_one_letter_code
_entity_poly.pdbx_strand_id
1 'polypeptide(L)'
;MPLVELLGGISVSFPYEPYECQKTYMNKVVEALIQKRHAILESPTGTGKTLCLLCSSLAWQESILVQNHLTAETPLNDFSKADESMILNYSKALVQAPQIENLISFPKIIFSSRTHAQLSQAIQALKRTSYSSRRVGVIGSRDQLCLLPEIVNLESNSAKVFNCRVRVQTHKRDSLLAASKAGGIVDIEDLVRVGKETRCCPYYMSRELKTDADIIFMPYNYLVDAKLFYYSNYMFE
;
A
#
# COMPACT_ATOMS: atom_id res chain seq x y z
N MET A 1 8.25 11.14 16.03
CA MET A 1 8.95 11.05 14.73
C MET A 1 9.17 12.45 14.25
N PRO A 2 10.40 12.89 13.90
CA PRO A 2 10.65 14.24 13.38
C PRO A 2 9.85 14.50 12.09
N LEU A 3 9.36 15.73 11.96
CA LEU A 3 8.74 16.24 10.75
C LEU A 3 9.80 16.93 9.90
N VAL A 4 9.84 16.56 8.62
CA VAL A 4 10.84 17.02 7.66
C VAL A 4 10.11 17.77 6.57
N GLU A 5 10.30 19.08 6.50
CA GLU A 5 9.70 19.91 5.46
C GLU A 5 10.44 19.71 4.13
N LEU A 6 9.68 19.36 3.08
CA LEU A 6 10.18 19.15 1.73
C LEU A 6 9.60 20.18 0.75
N LEU A 7 10.09 20.12 -0.49
CA LEU A 7 9.56 20.89 -1.63
C LEU A 7 8.03 20.79 -1.72
N GLY A 8 7.39 21.94 -2.00
CA GLY A 8 5.93 22.01 -2.17
C GLY A 8 5.13 22.04 -0.87
N GLY A 9 5.77 22.29 0.28
CA GLY A 9 5.10 22.37 1.58
C GLY A 9 4.63 21.01 2.10
N ILE A 10 5.31 19.93 1.70
CA ILE A 10 5.01 18.57 2.11
C ILE A 10 5.86 18.21 3.32
N SER A 11 5.20 18.03 4.45
CA SER A 11 5.82 17.56 5.69
C SER A 11 5.91 16.04 5.72
N VAL A 12 7.11 15.49 5.85
CA VAL A 12 7.32 14.05 5.99
C VAL A 12 7.62 13.71 7.45
N SER A 13 6.73 12.95 8.09
CA SER A 13 7.05 12.28 9.35
C SER A 13 8.04 11.15 9.09
N PHE A 14 9.25 11.26 9.62
CA PHE A 14 10.32 10.29 9.41
C PHE A 14 10.69 9.57 10.72
N PRO A 15 11.03 8.26 10.72
CA PRO A 15 11.19 7.51 11.98
C PRO A 15 12.33 7.96 12.90
N TYR A 16 13.31 8.68 12.37
CA TYR A 16 14.47 9.23 13.07
C TYR A 16 14.93 10.51 12.37
N GLU A 17 15.90 11.24 12.92
CA GLU A 17 16.42 12.45 12.28
C GLU A 17 17.12 12.10 10.95
N PRO A 18 16.61 12.51 9.78
CA PRO A 18 17.16 12.07 8.51
C PRO A 18 18.51 12.71 8.21
N TYR A 19 19.41 11.94 7.60
CA TYR A 19 20.65 12.45 7.04
C TYR A 19 20.39 13.38 5.84
N GLU A 20 21.32 14.27 5.55
CA GLU A 20 21.21 15.20 4.41
C GLU A 20 21.02 14.48 3.06
N CYS A 21 21.66 13.33 2.87
CA CYS A 21 21.45 12.50 1.68
C CYS A 21 20.03 11.93 1.60
N GLN A 22 19.40 11.63 2.74
CA GLN A 22 18.01 11.15 2.81
C GLN A 22 17.04 12.29 2.51
N LYS A 23 17.26 13.48 3.09
CA LYS A 23 16.50 14.70 2.76
C LYS A 23 16.57 15.02 1.27
N THR A 24 17.77 14.93 0.68
CA THR A 24 17.97 15.13 -0.76
C THR A 24 17.20 14.11 -1.59
N TYR A 25 17.29 12.82 -1.23
CA TYR A 25 16.57 11.75 -1.91
C TYR A 25 15.05 11.94 -1.84
N MET A 26 14.51 12.23 -0.65
CA MET A 26 13.08 12.47 -0.45
C MET A 26 12.58 13.68 -1.24
N ASN A 27 13.34 14.78 -1.27
CA ASN A 27 13.03 15.94 -2.10
C ASN A 27 12.95 15.58 -3.59
N LYS A 28 13.86 14.74 -4.10
CA LYS A 28 13.83 14.29 -5.49
C LYS A 28 12.66 13.37 -5.81
N VAL A 29 12.23 12.53 -4.86
CA VAL A 29 11.00 11.73 -4.99
C VAL A 29 9.79 12.66 -5.11
N VAL A 30 9.62 13.59 -4.17
CA VAL A 30 8.49 14.53 -4.13
C VAL A 30 8.47 15.43 -5.38
N GLU A 31 9.62 15.95 -5.80
CA GLU A 31 9.76 16.75 -7.00
C GLU A 31 9.24 16.00 -8.24
N ALA A 32 9.62 14.72 -8.40
CA ALA A 32 9.19 13.90 -9.52
C ALA A 32 7.67 13.62 -9.49
N LEU A 33 7.11 13.38 -8.30
CA LEU A 33 5.68 13.15 -8.10
C LEU A 33 4.84 14.40 -8.42
N ILE A 34 5.25 15.57 -7.92
CA ILE A 34 4.60 16.87 -8.21
C ILE A 34 4.64 17.16 -9.71
N GLN A 35 5.79 16.95 -10.35
CA GLN A 35 5.99 17.22 -11.77
C GLN A 35 5.43 16.13 -12.69
N LYS A 36 4.84 15.05 -12.14
CA LYS A 36 4.28 13.91 -12.89
C LYS A 36 5.26 13.30 -13.90
N ARG A 37 6.53 13.13 -13.50
CA ARG A 37 7.60 12.58 -14.34
C ARG A 37 8.22 11.32 -13.77
N HIS A 38 8.87 10.55 -14.65
CA HIS A 38 9.72 9.45 -14.23
C HIS A 38 11.03 9.98 -13.62
N ALA A 39 11.52 9.28 -12.59
CA ALA A 39 12.79 9.59 -11.96
C ALA A 39 13.61 8.32 -11.75
N ILE A 40 14.89 8.40 -12.09
CA ILE A 40 15.90 7.38 -11.79
C ILE A 40 16.72 7.94 -10.64
N LEU A 41 16.59 7.36 -9.45
CA LEU A 41 17.19 7.88 -8.22
C LEU A 41 18.21 6.89 -7.67
N GLU A 42 19.48 7.25 -7.75
CA GLU A 42 20.57 6.48 -7.17
C GLU A 42 20.85 6.92 -5.72
N SER A 43 21.25 5.97 -4.88
CA SER A 43 21.89 6.26 -3.60
C SER A 43 22.85 5.12 -3.22
N PRO A 44 23.72 5.27 -2.21
CA PRO A 44 24.54 4.18 -1.68
C PRO A 44 23.72 3.15 -0.88
N THR A 45 24.13 1.89 -0.82
CA THR A 45 23.46 0.88 0.03
C THR A 45 23.50 1.28 1.51
N GLY A 46 22.51 0.82 2.29
CA GLY A 46 22.46 1.12 3.74
C GLY A 46 21.95 2.53 4.11
N THR A 47 21.69 3.42 3.16
CA THR A 47 21.20 4.79 3.45
C THR A 47 19.68 4.88 3.67
N GLY A 48 18.98 3.76 3.78
CA GLY A 48 17.54 3.75 4.05
C GLY A 48 16.65 4.11 2.85
N LYS A 49 17.08 3.87 1.60
CA LYS A 49 16.31 4.23 0.38
C LYS A 49 14.84 3.84 0.45
N THR A 50 14.57 2.62 0.89
CA THR A 50 13.20 2.09 1.00
C THR A 50 12.34 2.96 1.90
N LEU A 51 12.90 3.38 3.05
CA LEU A 51 12.20 4.21 4.02
C LEU A 51 11.99 5.63 3.47
N CYS A 52 13.03 6.23 2.87
CA CYS A 52 12.92 7.52 2.21
C CYS A 52 11.82 7.50 1.14
N LEU A 53 11.84 6.50 0.26
CA LEU A 53 10.88 6.34 -0.82
C LEU A 53 9.45 6.17 -0.30
N LEU A 54 9.24 5.30 0.69
CA LEU A 54 7.91 5.05 1.27
C LEU A 54 7.37 6.29 1.99
N CYS A 55 8.14 6.87 2.91
CA CYS A 55 7.70 8.01 3.71
C CYS A 55 7.40 9.23 2.83
N SER A 56 8.27 9.56 1.86
CA SER A 56 8.05 10.73 1.00
C SER A 56 6.89 10.54 0.04
N SER A 57 6.68 9.33 -0.48
CA SER A 57 5.55 9.03 -1.38
C SER A 57 4.21 9.05 -0.63
N LEU A 58 4.17 8.49 0.58
CA LEU A 58 2.97 8.47 1.41
C LEU A 58 2.60 9.87 1.90
N ALA A 59 3.58 10.67 2.33
CA ALA A 59 3.37 12.07 2.69
C ALA A 59 2.81 12.89 1.53
N TRP A 60 3.34 12.73 0.31
CA TRP A 60 2.79 13.36 -0.89
C TRP A 60 1.35 12.92 -1.20
N GLN A 61 1.06 11.62 -1.05
CA GLN A 61 -0.30 11.12 -1.21
C GLN A 61 -1.25 11.71 -0.14
N GLU A 62 -0.78 11.87 1.09
CA GLU A 62 -1.49 12.53 2.20
C GLU A 62 -1.77 14.02 1.88
N SER A 63 -0.77 14.75 1.35
CA SER A 63 -0.93 16.16 1.02
C SER A 63 -1.99 16.39 -0.06
N ILE A 64 -2.13 15.46 -1.01
CA ILE A 64 -3.20 15.52 -2.02
C ILE A 64 -4.57 15.41 -1.36
N LEU A 65 -4.76 14.51 -0.39
CA LEU A 65 -6.03 14.41 0.34
C LEU A 65 -6.37 15.71 1.07
N VAL A 66 -5.39 16.29 1.76
CA VAL A 66 -5.58 17.55 2.48
C VAL A 66 -5.95 18.69 1.51
N GLN A 67 -5.23 18.83 0.39
CA GLN A 67 -5.53 19.86 -0.62
C GLN A 67 -6.92 19.70 -1.23
N ASN A 68 -7.35 18.46 -1.46
CA ASN A 68 -8.67 18.14 -1.99
C ASN A 68 -9.80 18.49 -1.02
N HIS A 69 -9.61 18.26 0.28
CA HIS A 69 -10.59 18.64 1.29
C HIS A 69 -10.66 20.17 1.48
N LEU A 70 -9.51 20.86 1.49
CA LEU A 70 -9.48 22.32 1.57
C LEU A 70 -10.19 23.00 0.39
N THR A 71 -10.03 22.45 -0.82
CA THR A 71 -10.70 22.95 -2.03
C THR A 71 -12.19 22.62 -2.08
N ALA A 72 -12.65 21.58 -1.38
CA ALA A 72 -14.07 21.21 -1.29
C ALA A 72 -14.85 22.01 -0.23
N GLU A 73 -14.21 22.51 0.82
CA GLU A 73 -14.88 23.16 1.97
C GLU A 73 -14.70 24.69 2.07
N THR A 74 -14.13 25.40 1.08
CA THR A 74 -14.09 26.89 1.12
C THR A 74 -14.45 27.60 -0.20
N PRO A 75 -15.47 28.48 -0.22
CA PRO A 75 -15.35 29.74 -0.92
C PRO A 75 -14.32 30.61 -0.17
N LEU A 76 -13.32 31.11 -0.90
CA LEU A 76 -12.30 32.11 -0.52
C LEU A 76 -12.51 32.83 0.83
N ASN A 77 -11.75 32.44 1.87
CA ASN A 77 -11.14 33.28 2.92
C ASN A 77 -11.00 32.48 4.24
N ASP A 78 -9.80 31.96 4.53
CA ASP A 78 -8.94 32.40 5.65
C ASP A 78 -7.89 31.32 5.94
N PHE A 79 -6.68 31.50 5.39
CA PHE A 79 -5.57 30.54 5.44
C PHE A 79 -4.57 30.89 6.54
N SER A 80 -4.95 30.70 7.80
CA SER A 80 -3.93 30.55 8.84
C SER A 80 -4.46 29.74 10.02
N LYS A 81 -3.71 28.67 10.36
CA LYS A 81 -3.92 27.73 11.48
C LYS A 81 -4.78 26.49 11.18
N ALA A 82 -4.28 25.61 10.31
CA ALA A 82 -4.64 24.21 10.40
C ALA A 82 -3.82 23.57 11.54
N ASP A 83 -4.51 23.14 12.60
CA ASP A 83 -3.90 22.67 13.85
C ASP A 83 -3.57 21.17 13.82
N GLU A 84 -2.55 20.74 14.57
CA GLU A 84 -1.99 19.36 14.57
C GLU A 84 -3.01 18.29 15.00
N SER A 85 -3.96 18.69 15.86
CA SER A 85 -5.07 17.87 16.35
C SER A 85 -6.09 17.53 15.25
N MET A 86 -6.23 18.37 14.23
CA MET A 86 -7.14 18.14 13.12
C MET A 86 -6.62 17.04 12.19
N ILE A 87 -5.33 17.04 11.83
CA ILE A 87 -4.72 16.03 10.94
C ILE A 87 -4.87 14.61 11.50
N LEU A 88 -4.68 14.45 12.82
CA LEU A 88 -4.82 13.16 13.50
C LEU A 88 -6.29 12.70 13.57
N ASN A 89 -7.23 13.63 13.75
CA ASN A 89 -8.66 13.34 13.72
C ASN A 89 -9.15 13.01 12.30
N TYR A 90 -8.63 13.67 11.26
CA TYR A 90 -8.92 13.37 9.85
C TYR A 90 -8.41 11.99 9.45
N SER A 91 -7.21 11.61 9.91
CA SER A 91 -6.65 10.27 9.71
C SER A 91 -7.55 9.16 10.29
N LYS A 92 -8.29 9.44 11.37
CA LYS A 92 -9.29 8.53 11.96
C LYS A 92 -10.63 8.55 11.23
N ALA A 93 -11.07 9.72 10.72
CA ALA A 93 -12.33 9.87 9.99
C ALA A 93 -12.30 9.20 8.60
N LEU A 94 -11.15 9.21 7.91
CA LEU A 94 -10.97 8.55 6.61
C LEU A 94 -11.06 7.02 6.67
N VAL A 95 -10.87 6.42 7.85
CA VAL A 95 -11.07 4.98 8.08
C VAL A 95 -12.57 4.63 8.11
N GLN A 96 -13.45 5.60 8.35
CA GLN A 96 -14.87 5.39 8.61
C GLN A 96 -15.83 5.94 7.54
N ALA A 97 -15.35 6.70 6.55
CA ALA A 97 -16.22 7.29 5.53
C ALA A 97 -16.59 6.27 4.42
N PRO A 98 -17.89 6.00 4.18
CA PRO A 98 -18.33 5.17 3.06
C PRO A 98 -18.34 5.99 1.76
N GLN A 99 -17.64 5.49 0.74
CA GLN A 99 -17.86 5.71 -0.69
C GLN A 99 -18.09 7.17 -1.16
N ILE A 100 -17.05 8.01 -1.14
CA ILE A 100 -17.02 9.21 -2.00
C ILE A 100 -16.34 8.80 -3.32
N GLU A 101 -17.13 8.26 -4.24
CA GLU A 101 -16.62 7.56 -5.42
C GLU A 101 -16.37 8.44 -6.67
N ASN A 102 -16.59 9.76 -6.66
CA ASN A 102 -16.77 10.43 -7.95
C ASN A 102 -16.26 11.86 -8.20
N LEU A 103 -15.20 12.38 -7.55
CA LEU A 103 -14.62 13.63 -8.08
C LEU A 103 -13.13 13.90 -7.92
N ILE A 104 -12.33 13.05 -7.25
CA ILE A 104 -10.89 13.28 -7.22
C ILE A 104 -10.12 11.96 -7.26
N SER A 105 -9.29 11.78 -8.30
CA SER A 105 -8.45 10.59 -8.47
C SER A 105 -7.37 10.58 -7.39
N PHE A 106 -7.63 9.86 -6.30
CA PHE A 106 -6.65 9.62 -5.27
C PHE A 106 -5.56 8.68 -5.82
N PRO A 107 -4.29 9.13 -5.90
CA PRO A 107 -3.25 8.36 -6.58
C PRO A 107 -2.93 7.11 -5.77
N LYS A 108 -3.12 5.93 -6.36
CA LYS A 108 -2.78 4.64 -5.75
C LYS A 108 -1.28 4.38 -5.87
N ILE A 109 -0.60 4.10 -4.76
CA ILE A 109 0.85 3.81 -4.77
C ILE A 109 1.05 2.31 -4.99
N ILE A 110 1.92 1.95 -5.95
CA ILE A 110 2.36 0.56 -6.15
C ILE A 110 3.84 0.47 -5.80
N PHE A 111 4.16 -0.27 -4.74
CA PHE A 111 5.52 -0.62 -4.38
C PHE A 111 5.84 -2.00 -4.95
N SER A 112 6.84 -2.08 -5.83
CA SER A 112 7.27 -3.34 -6.42
C SER A 112 8.71 -3.68 -6.11
N SER A 113 8.99 -4.97 -5.96
CA SER A 113 10.34 -5.47 -5.70
C SER A 113 10.58 -6.82 -6.38
N ARG A 114 11.85 -7.22 -6.49
CA ARG A 114 12.24 -8.46 -7.19
C ARG A 114 11.99 -9.70 -6.35
N THR A 115 12.16 -9.61 -5.03
CA THR A 115 11.97 -10.76 -4.12
C THR A 115 10.91 -10.49 -3.06
N HIS A 116 10.27 -11.55 -2.59
CA HIS A 116 9.28 -11.46 -1.51
C HIS A 116 9.91 -11.09 -0.16
N ALA A 117 11.16 -11.49 0.08
CA ALA A 117 11.91 -11.05 1.24
C ALA A 117 12.08 -9.51 1.25
N GLN A 118 12.34 -8.89 0.08
CA GLN A 118 12.43 -7.43 -0.02
C GLN A 118 11.08 -6.74 0.23
N LEU A 119 9.97 -7.30 -0.27
CA LEU A 119 8.64 -6.78 0.01
C LEU A 119 8.31 -6.86 1.51
N SER A 120 8.59 -8.01 2.13
CA SER A 120 8.37 -8.23 3.56
C SER A 120 9.20 -7.26 4.40
N GLN A 121 10.47 -7.05 4.06
CA GLN A 121 11.32 -6.04 4.71
C GLN A 121 10.76 -4.62 4.57
N ALA A 122 10.23 -4.25 3.39
CA ALA A 122 9.63 -2.94 3.17
C ALA A 122 8.35 -2.75 3.99
N ILE A 123 7.50 -3.78 4.08
CA ILE A 123 6.30 -3.76 4.92
C ILE A 123 6.66 -3.65 6.41
N GLN A 124 7.65 -4.41 6.86
CA GLN A 124 8.13 -4.34 8.25
C GLN A 124 8.75 -2.97 8.58
N ALA A 125 9.42 -2.33 7.61
CA ALA A 125 9.88 -0.96 7.75
C ALA A 125 8.70 0.02 7.85
N LEU A 126 7.66 -0.13 7.00
CA LEU A 126 6.45 0.69 7.01
C LEU A 126 5.69 0.59 8.35
N LYS A 127 5.56 -0.62 8.90
CA LYS A 127 4.95 -0.89 10.23
C LYS A 127 5.59 -0.06 11.35
N ARG A 128 6.85 0.37 11.20
CA ARG A 128 7.59 1.19 12.19
C ARG A 128 7.49 2.69 11.96
N THR A 129 6.64 3.14 11.04
CA THR A 129 6.46 4.56 10.71
C THR A 129 5.10 5.07 11.21
N SER A 130 4.92 6.39 11.20
CA SER A 130 3.60 7.00 11.44
C SER A 130 2.57 6.65 10.37
N TYR A 131 3.01 6.14 9.21
CA TYR A 131 2.14 5.70 8.12
C TYR A 131 1.63 4.26 8.29
N SER A 132 1.84 3.66 9.46
CA SER A 132 1.33 2.31 9.79
C SER A 132 -0.20 2.21 9.82
N SER A 133 -0.90 3.34 9.86
CA SER A 133 -2.37 3.44 9.77
C SER A 133 -2.92 3.33 8.35
N ARG A 134 -2.07 3.36 7.31
CA ARG A 134 -2.52 3.33 5.91
C ARG A 134 -3.09 1.96 5.53
N ARG A 135 -4.03 1.97 4.58
CA ARG A 135 -4.62 0.73 4.04
C ARG A 135 -3.61 0.10 3.09
N VAL A 136 -3.03 -1.03 3.51
CA VAL A 136 -2.01 -1.75 2.73
C VAL A 136 -2.61 -2.99 2.11
N GLY A 137 -2.41 -3.15 0.79
CA GLY A 137 -2.69 -4.38 0.07
C GLY A 137 -1.40 -5.11 -0.25
N VAL A 138 -1.38 -6.44 -0.12
CA VAL A 138 -0.23 -7.26 -0.52
C VAL A 138 -0.68 -8.34 -1.48
N ILE A 139 0.05 -8.50 -2.58
CA ILE A 139 -0.25 -9.52 -3.60
C ILE A 139 0.90 -10.52 -3.64
N GLY A 140 0.57 -11.80 -3.65
CA GLY A 140 1.51 -12.91 -3.76
C GLY A 140 1.07 -13.97 -4.77
N SER A 141 1.97 -14.89 -5.10
CA SER A 141 1.63 -16.06 -5.92
C SER A 141 0.85 -17.10 -5.11
N ARG A 142 0.23 -18.05 -5.82
CA ARG A 142 -0.40 -19.22 -5.20
C ARG A 142 0.62 -20.08 -4.43
N ASP A 143 1.88 -20.07 -4.81
CA ASP A 143 2.93 -20.82 -4.12
C ASP A 143 3.14 -20.36 -2.67
N GLN A 144 2.80 -19.09 -2.38
CA GLN A 144 2.99 -18.50 -1.06
C GLN A 144 1.70 -18.40 -0.25
N LEU A 145 0.58 -18.17 -0.93
CA LEU A 145 -0.70 -17.90 -0.29
C LEU A 145 -1.64 -19.12 -0.28
N CYS A 146 -1.37 -20.17 -1.05
CA CYS A 146 -2.24 -21.35 -1.06
C CYS A 146 -1.95 -22.25 0.15
N LEU A 147 -3.02 -22.64 0.86
CA LEU A 147 -2.94 -23.53 2.03
C LEU A 147 -3.12 -25.01 1.68
N LEU A 148 -3.42 -25.34 0.42
CA LEU A 148 -3.76 -26.69 -0.02
C LEU A 148 -2.53 -27.39 -0.63
N PRO A 149 -1.95 -28.41 0.04
CA PRO A 149 -0.76 -29.10 -0.45
C PRO A 149 -0.95 -29.74 -1.83
N GLU A 150 -2.15 -30.27 -2.08
CA GLU A 150 -2.56 -30.86 -3.37
C GLU A 150 -2.48 -29.87 -4.55
N ILE A 151 -2.56 -28.56 -4.29
CA ILE A 151 -2.40 -27.50 -5.30
C ILE A 151 -0.96 -27.00 -5.34
N VAL A 152 -0.37 -26.72 -4.17
CA VAL A 152 1.00 -26.15 -4.07
C VAL A 152 2.04 -27.08 -4.70
N ASN A 153 1.86 -28.40 -4.55
CA ASN A 153 2.81 -29.41 -5.01
C ASN A 153 2.67 -29.75 -6.51
N LEU A 154 1.71 -29.16 -7.24
CA LEU A 154 1.63 -29.34 -8.69
C LEU A 154 2.84 -28.69 -9.38
N GLU A 155 3.39 -29.33 -10.42
CA GLU A 155 4.58 -28.80 -11.10
C GLU A 155 4.27 -27.57 -11.97
N SER A 156 3.13 -27.58 -12.66
CA SER A 156 2.76 -26.52 -13.60
C SER A 156 1.92 -25.43 -12.94
N ASN A 157 2.33 -24.17 -13.12
CA ASN A 157 1.54 -23.01 -12.71
C ASN A 157 0.13 -23.00 -13.31
N SER A 158 -0.03 -23.46 -14.55
CA SER A 158 -1.35 -23.58 -15.18
C SER A 158 -2.22 -24.61 -14.46
N ALA A 159 -1.63 -25.74 -14.04
CA ALA A 159 -2.34 -26.75 -13.25
C ALA A 159 -2.72 -26.21 -11.87
N LYS A 160 -1.85 -25.43 -11.21
CA LYS A 160 -2.16 -24.75 -9.94
C LYS A 160 -3.36 -23.82 -10.10
N VAL A 161 -3.36 -22.99 -11.14
CA VAL A 161 -4.44 -22.03 -11.41
C VAL A 161 -5.76 -22.76 -11.65
N PHE A 162 -5.76 -23.76 -12.53
CA PHE A 162 -6.96 -24.51 -12.87
C PHE A 162 -7.56 -25.22 -11.65
N ASN A 163 -6.76 -26.03 -10.93
CA ASN A 163 -7.24 -26.78 -9.77
C ASN A 163 -7.68 -25.86 -8.63
N CYS A 164 -7.01 -24.72 -8.44
CA CYS A 164 -7.44 -23.70 -7.49
C CYS A 164 -8.83 -23.16 -7.82
N ARG A 165 -9.08 -22.76 -9.07
CA ARG A 165 -10.38 -22.22 -9.48
C ARG A 165 -11.51 -23.23 -9.29
N VAL A 166 -11.27 -24.50 -9.62
CA VAL A 166 -12.26 -25.57 -9.42
C VAL A 166 -12.61 -25.74 -7.92
N ARG A 167 -11.65 -25.49 -7.01
CA ARG A 167 -11.84 -25.65 -5.57
C ARG A 167 -12.58 -24.48 -4.91
N VAL A 168 -12.43 -23.24 -5.41
CA VAL A 168 -12.90 -22.01 -4.73
C VAL A 168 -14.37 -21.66 -5.07
N GLN A 169 -15.20 -22.63 -5.46
CA GLN A 169 -16.63 -22.41 -5.81
C GLN A 169 -17.53 -21.87 -4.67
N THR A 170 -16.99 -21.54 -3.49
CA THR A 170 -17.72 -20.96 -2.35
C THR A 170 -17.08 -19.64 -1.92
N HIS A 171 -17.42 -18.55 -2.61
CA HIS A 171 -17.11 -17.19 -2.17
C HIS A 171 -17.95 -16.83 -0.92
N LYS A 172 -17.55 -17.29 0.27
CA LYS A 172 -18.10 -16.75 1.52
C LYS A 172 -17.50 -15.36 1.73
N ARG A 173 -18.30 -14.34 1.44
CA ARG A 173 -17.87 -12.96 1.22
C ARG A 173 -17.78 -12.10 2.49
N ASP A 174 -18.48 -12.42 3.59
CA ASP A 174 -18.94 -11.30 4.43
C ASP A 174 -18.42 -11.12 5.86
N SER A 175 -17.58 -11.98 6.45
CA SER A 175 -17.34 -11.86 7.92
C SER A 175 -15.90 -11.81 8.42
N LEU A 176 -14.88 -12.03 7.58
CA LEU A 176 -13.51 -12.19 8.08
C LEU A 176 -12.54 -11.06 7.73
N LEU A 177 -12.85 -10.23 6.73
CA LEU A 177 -12.10 -9.02 6.41
C LEU A 177 -12.22 -7.94 7.49
N ALA A 178 -13.31 -7.94 8.25
CA ALA A 178 -13.53 -6.99 9.35
C ALA A 178 -12.50 -7.17 10.48
N ALA A 179 -12.10 -8.41 10.79
CA ALA A 179 -11.05 -8.69 11.78
C ALA A 179 -9.66 -8.27 11.27
N SER A 180 -9.41 -8.43 9.97
CA SER A 180 -8.15 -8.04 9.32
C SER A 180 -8.00 -6.51 9.16
N LYS A 181 -9.10 -5.76 9.01
CA LYS A 181 -9.09 -4.29 8.92
C LYS A 181 -8.86 -3.60 10.28
N ALA A 182 -9.10 -4.28 11.41
CA ALA A 182 -8.92 -3.73 12.74
C ALA A 182 -7.47 -3.80 13.28
N GLY A 183 -6.59 -4.59 12.64
CA GLY A 183 -5.29 -5.02 13.19
C GLY A 183 -4.02 -4.33 12.64
N GLY A 184 -4.14 -3.23 11.90
CA GLY A 184 -2.98 -2.59 11.25
C GLY A 184 -2.55 -3.29 9.97
N ILE A 185 -1.30 -3.10 9.55
CA ILE A 185 -0.79 -3.61 8.26
C ILE A 185 -0.66 -5.13 8.29
N VAL A 186 -1.24 -5.80 7.29
CA VAL A 186 -1.21 -7.26 7.14
C VAL A 186 -0.26 -7.65 6.01
N ASP A 187 0.76 -8.47 6.32
CA ASP A 187 1.69 -9.03 5.33
C ASP A 187 1.30 -10.45 4.87
N ILE A 188 2.10 -11.07 4.00
CA ILE A 188 1.80 -12.40 3.43
C ILE A 188 1.74 -13.46 4.52
N GLU A 189 2.67 -13.43 5.47
CA GLU A 189 2.75 -14.36 6.59
C GLU A 189 1.53 -14.22 7.51
N ASP A 190 1.12 -12.99 7.78
CA ASP A 190 -0.10 -12.68 8.53
C ASP A 190 -1.35 -13.21 7.78
N LEU A 191 -1.44 -13.00 6.46
CA LEU A 191 -2.55 -13.53 5.63
C LEU A 191 -2.63 -15.07 5.68
N VAL A 192 -1.49 -15.76 5.61
CA VAL A 192 -1.42 -17.22 5.70
C VAL A 192 -1.85 -17.70 7.08
N ARG A 193 -1.41 -17.03 8.15
CA ARG A 193 -1.83 -17.34 9.54
C ARG A 193 -3.34 -17.19 9.70
N VAL A 194 -3.88 -16.03 9.30
CA VAL A 194 -5.32 -15.75 9.35
C VAL A 194 -6.11 -16.76 8.52
N GLY A 195 -5.67 -17.11 7.31
CA GLY A 195 -6.36 -18.11 6.50
C GLY A 195 -6.37 -19.51 7.11
N LYS A 196 -5.31 -19.90 7.84
CA LYS A 196 -5.28 -21.18 8.57
C LYS A 196 -6.27 -21.20 9.73
N GLU A 197 -6.32 -20.12 10.51
CA GLU A 197 -7.22 -19.99 11.67
C GLU A 197 -8.69 -19.92 11.24
N THR A 198 -8.96 -19.19 10.16
CA THR A 198 -10.32 -18.85 9.72
C THR A 198 -10.87 -19.77 8.62
N ARG A 199 -10.02 -20.67 8.10
CA ARG A 199 -10.29 -21.56 6.94
C ARG A 199 -10.70 -20.80 5.67
N CYS A 200 -10.23 -19.56 5.52
CA CYS A 200 -10.38 -18.76 4.31
C CYS A 200 -9.14 -18.86 3.43
N CYS A 201 -9.32 -18.66 2.12
CA CYS A 201 -8.22 -18.69 1.17
C CYS A 201 -7.40 -17.38 1.21
N PRO A 202 -6.13 -17.40 1.67
CA PRO A 202 -5.31 -16.19 1.74
C PRO A 202 -5.10 -15.52 0.38
N TYR A 203 -5.03 -16.31 -0.70
CA TYR A 203 -4.84 -15.80 -2.05
C TYR A 203 -5.98 -14.86 -2.51
N TYR A 204 -7.22 -15.26 -2.24
CA TYR A 204 -8.38 -14.45 -2.61
C TYR A 204 -8.57 -13.29 -1.63
N MET A 205 -8.30 -13.50 -0.34
CA MET A 205 -8.31 -12.45 0.67
C MET A 205 -7.33 -11.32 0.34
N SER A 206 -6.11 -11.64 -0.12
CA SER A 206 -5.10 -10.64 -0.50
C SER A 206 -5.55 -9.78 -1.69
N ARG A 207 -6.27 -10.39 -2.64
CA ARG A 207 -6.83 -9.70 -3.81
C ARG A 207 -8.02 -8.81 -3.45
N GLU A 208 -8.80 -9.19 -2.46
CA GLU A 208 -9.89 -8.38 -1.95
C GLU A 208 -9.35 -7.17 -1.17
N LEU A 209 -8.37 -7.37 -0.28
CA LEU A 209 -7.73 -6.26 0.45
C LEU A 209 -7.06 -5.22 -0.48
N LYS A 210 -6.68 -5.61 -1.70
CA LYS A 210 -6.10 -4.73 -2.70
C LYS A 210 -7.08 -3.64 -3.19
N THR A 211 -8.39 -3.90 -3.23
CA THR A 211 -9.37 -2.94 -3.80
C THR A 211 -9.32 -1.61 -3.07
N ASP A 212 -9.34 -1.70 -1.75
CA ASP A 212 -9.46 -0.58 -0.83
C ASP A 212 -8.09 -0.05 -0.37
N ALA A 213 -6.99 -0.58 -0.91
CA ALA A 213 -5.64 -0.23 -0.49
C ALA A 213 -5.18 1.13 -1.05
N ASP A 214 -4.56 1.93 -0.19
CA ASP A 214 -3.87 3.19 -0.54
C ASP A 214 -2.49 2.91 -1.16
N ILE A 215 -1.84 1.85 -0.67
CA ILE A 215 -0.55 1.35 -1.14
C ILE A 215 -0.62 -0.17 -1.35
N ILE A 216 -0.09 -0.63 -2.49
CA ILE A 216 -0.04 -2.06 -2.83
C ILE A 216 1.40 -2.52 -2.96
N PHE A 217 1.76 -3.56 -2.21
CA PHE A 217 3.01 -4.29 -2.35
C PHE A 217 2.81 -5.48 -3.28
N MET A 218 3.56 -5.55 -4.37
CA MET A 218 3.50 -6.68 -5.30
C MET A 218 4.87 -7.00 -5.92
N PRO A 219 5.13 -8.25 -6.32
CA PRO A 219 6.36 -8.58 -7.03
C PRO A 219 6.41 -7.94 -8.42
N TYR A 220 7.61 -7.61 -8.88
CA TYR A 220 7.84 -6.89 -10.15
C TYR A 220 7.17 -7.54 -11.38
N ASN A 221 7.10 -8.86 -11.42
CA ASN A 221 6.45 -9.57 -12.54
C ASN A 221 4.95 -9.23 -12.67
N TYR A 222 4.25 -8.92 -11.57
CA TYR A 222 2.84 -8.49 -11.62
C TYR A 222 2.66 -7.09 -12.22
N LEU A 223 3.74 -6.31 -12.32
CA LEU A 223 3.73 -4.99 -12.95
C LEU A 223 4.07 -5.07 -14.45
N VAL A 224 5.01 -5.94 -14.81
CA VAL A 224 5.62 -5.93 -16.16
C VAL A 224 5.08 -6.99 -17.10
N ASP A 225 4.61 -8.13 -16.57
CA ASP A 225 3.90 -9.10 -17.38
C ASP A 225 2.47 -8.58 -17.62
N ALA A 226 2.16 -8.19 -18.86
CA ALA A 226 0.87 -7.62 -19.24
C ALA A 226 -0.32 -8.53 -18.87
N LYS A 227 -0.13 -9.85 -18.95
CA LYS A 227 -1.16 -10.82 -18.60
C LYS A 227 -1.38 -10.83 -17.09
N LEU A 228 -0.32 -10.92 -16.29
CA LEU A 228 -0.42 -10.87 -14.83
C LEU A 228 -0.91 -9.51 -14.32
N PHE A 229 -0.50 -8.41 -14.95
CA PHE A 229 -0.96 -7.06 -14.63
C PHE A 229 -2.46 -6.93 -14.86
N TYR A 230 -2.95 -7.40 -16.02
CA TYR A 230 -4.37 -7.39 -16.33
C TYR A 230 -5.18 -8.22 -15.33
N TYR A 231 -4.77 -9.47 -15.06
CA TYR A 231 -5.43 -10.32 -14.07
C TYR A 231 -5.33 -9.82 -12.63
N SER A 232 -4.29 -9.05 -12.30
CA SER A 232 -4.14 -8.46 -10.97
C SER A 232 -5.10 -7.29 -10.80
N ASN A 233 -5.26 -6.43 -11.80
CA ASN A 233 -5.92 -5.13 -11.68
C ASN A 233 -7.37 -5.09 -12.17
N TYR A 234 -7.75 -5.92 -13.14
CA TYR A 234 -9.03 -5.78 -13.85
C TYR A 234 -9.90 -7.03 -13.84
N MET A 235 -9.40 -8.16 -13.36
CA MET A 235 -10.22 -9.36 -13.18
C MET A 235 -10.25 -9.81 -11.72
N PHE A 236 -11.47 -9.83 -11.16
CA PHE A 236 -11.84 -10.80 -10.14
C PHE A 236 -12.25 -12.07 -10.89
N GLU A 237 -11.32 -13.02 -11.03
CA GLU A 237 -11.63 -14.39 -11.48
C GLU A 237 -11.92 -15.30 -10.31
#